data_AF-A0A455QML9-F1
#
_entry.id   AF-A0A455QML9-F1
#
_cell.length_a   1.000
_cell.length_b   1.000
_cell.length_c   1.000
_cell.angle_alpha   90.00
_cell.angle_beta   90.00
_cell.angle_gamma   90.00
#
_symmetry.space_group_name_H-M   'P 1'
#
loop_
_entity.id
_entity.type
_entity.pdbx_description
1 polymer ?
#
loop_
_entity_poly.entity_id
_entity_poly.type
_entity_poly.pdbx_seq_one_letter_code
_entity_poly.pdbx_strand_id
1 'polypeptide(L)'
;LPYGWGTGGIQVTASILGIGDVLKVIDQGADDTVNAVNIRRFFQRTAGIAVTERTVAATIIQTRHRIPETALSEHQIIVYQVPVPEPLQRLEPRETESRRMHALADYGLMHVKL
;
A
#
# COMPACT_ATOMS: atom_id res chain seq x y z
N LEU A 1 2.46 -14.47 5.48
CA LEU A 1 1.33 -13.64 5.97
C LEU A 1 0.07 -14.10 5.27
N PRO A 2 -1.06 -14.24 5.98
CA PRO A 2 -2.33 -14.65 5.36
C PRO A 2 -2.80 -13.61 4.33
N TYR A 3 -3.63 -14.03 3.37
CA TYR A 3 -4.35 -13.09 2.51
C TYR A 3 -5.15 -12.09 3.38
N GLY A 4 -5.19 -10.82 2.95
CA GLY A 4 -5.79 -9.72 3.72
C GLY A 4 -4.84 -8.99 4.69
N TRP A 5 -3.64 -9.52 4.93
CA TRP A 5 -2.61 -8.89 5.78
C TRP A 5 -1.52 -8.16 4.98
N GLY A 6 -1.92 -7.49 3.89
CA GLY A 6 -1.00 -6.65 3.11
C GLY A 6 -0.09 -7.39 2.12
N THR A 7 -0.38 -8.64 1.76
CA THR A 7 0.45 -9.45 0.86
C THR A 7 0.74 -8.78 -0.49
N GLY A 8 -0.23 -8.06 -1.08
CA GLY A 8 -0.01 -7.29 -2.31
C GLY A 8 1.03 -6.19 -2.13
N GLY A 9 0.96 -5.42 -1.03
CA GLY A 9 1.97 -4.41 -0.71
C GLY A 9 3.36 -5.02 -0.49
N ILE A 10 3.44 -6.19 0.14
CA ILE A 10 4.71 -6.89 0.34
C ILE A 10 5.31 -7.34 -0.99
N GLN A 11 4.51 -7.87 -1.91
CA GLN A 11 4.99 -8.30 -3.22
C GLN A 11 5.50 -7.11 -4.04
N VAL A 12 4.77 -5.99 -4.04
CA VAL A 12 5.21 -4.76 -4.71
C VAL A 12 6.53 -4.28 -4.11
N THR A 13 6.59 -4.09 -2.78
CA THR A 13 7.81 -3.66 -2.10
C THR A 13 8.98 -4.59 -2.41
N ALA A 14 8.80 -5.91 -2.33
CA ALA A 14 9.86 -6.88 -2.63
C ALA A 14 10.35 -6.81 -4.08
N SER A 15 9.50 -6.37 -5.02
CA SER A 15 9.83 -6.28 -6.45
C SER A 15 10.57 -4.99 -6.82
N ILE A 16 10.48 -3.96 -5.98
CA ILE A 16 11.10 -2.64 -6.23
C ILE A 16 12.27 -2.33 -5.28
N LEU A 17 12.41 -3.07 -4.18
CA LEU A 17 13.46 -2.85 -3.17
C LEU A 17 14.84 -3.16 -3.75
N GLY A 18 15.76 -2.19 -3.68
CA GLY A 18 17.18 -2.31 -3.97
C GLY A 18 18.05 -2.26 -2.72
N ILE A 19 19.32 -2.67 -2.83
CA ILE A 19 20.28 -2.79 -1.70
C ILE A 19 20.51 -1.46 -0.96
N GLY A 20 20.38 -0.33 -1.66
CA GLY A 20 20.58 1.00 -1.09
C GLY A 20 19.33 1.64 -0.46
N ASP A 21 18.19 0.95 -0.50
CA ASP A 21 16.94 1.52 0.00
C ASP A 21 16.85 1.55 1.52
N VAL A 22 16.08 2.52 2.02
CA VAL A 22 15.70 2.64 3.41
C VAL A 22 14.19 2.48 3.51
N LEU A 23 13.74 1.38 4.11
CA LEU A 23 12.33 1.02 4.21
C LEU A 23 11.69 1.60 5.47
N LYS A 24 10.59 2.34 5.30
CA LYS A 24 9.63 2.66 6.37
C LYS A 24 8.36 1.84 6.16
N VAL A 25 7.81 1.30 7.25
CA VAL A 25 6.55 0.55 7.21
C VAL A 25 5.62 1.09 8.29
N ILE A 26 4.40 1.48 7.89
CA ILE A 26 3.37 1.99 8.80
C ILE A 26 2.02 1.29 8.59
N ASP A 27 1.26 1.11 9.68
CA ASP A 27 -0.15 0.71 9.65
C ASP A 27 -0.92 1.68 10.55
N GLN A 28 -2.05 2.20 10.08
CA GLN A 28 -2.80 3.27 10.75
C GLN A 28 -1.95 4.54 11.04
N GLY A 29 -0.83 4.71 10.35
CA GLY A 29 0.10 5.82 10.53
C GLY A 29 1.21 5.57 11.56
N ALA A 30 1.24 4.40 12.19
CA ALA A 30 2.21 4.05 13.22
C ALA A 30 3.14 2.91 12.80
N ASP A 31 4.42 3.04 13.16
CA ASP A 31 5.50 2.11 12.84
C ASP A 31 5.53 0.87 13.76
N ASP A 32 4.89 0.95 14.93
CA ASP A 32 4.96 -0.02 16.03
C ASP A 32 3.76 -0.97 16.10
N THR A 33 2.78 -0.80 15.21
CA THR A 33 1.68 -1.75 15.08
C THR A 33 2.19 -3.15 14.73
N VAL A 34 1.46 -4.19 15.18
CA VAL A 34 1.85 -5.59 14.97
C VAL A 34 2.14 -5.90 13.50
N ASN A 35 1.29 -5.41 12.59
CA ASN A 35 1.47 -5.64 11.15
C ASN A 35 2.70 -4.90 10.59
N ALA A 36 2.89 -3.61 10.95
CA ALA A 36 4.04 -2.83 10.50
C ALA A 36 5.36 -3.44 11.00
N VAL A 37 5.43 -3.82 12.27
CA VAL A 37 6.59 -4.49 12.88
C VAL A 37 6.89 -5.80 12.18
N ASN A 38 5.87 -6.62 11.91
CA ASN A 38 6.07 -7.93 11.27
C ASN A 38 6.57 -7.79 9.84
N ILE A 39 6.03 -6.85 9.05
CA ILE A 39 6.48 -6.60 7.68
C ILE A 39 7.90 -6.02 7.66
N ARG A 40 8.20 -5.05 8.53
CA ARG A 40 9.54 -4.48 8.66
C ARG A 40 10.57 -5.56 9.01
N ARG A 41 10.30 -6.37 10.04
CA ARG A 41 11.17 -7.49 10.45
C ARG A 41 11.32 -8.53 9.36
N PHE A 42 10.27 -8.81 8.59
CA PHE A 42 10.34 -9.70 7.43
C PHE A 42 11.40 -9.21 6.45
N PHE A 43 11.34 -7.96 5.98
CA PHE A 43 12.32 -7.41 5.04
C PHE A 43 13.72 -7.27 5.62
N GLN A 44 13.85 -6.90 6.90
CA GLN A 44 15.16 -6.92 7.57
C GLN A 44 15.79 -8.32 7.56
N ARG A 45 14.99 -9.36 7.80
CA ARG A 45 15.47 -10.74 7.86
C ARG A 45 15.75 -11.34 6.48
N THR A 46 14.93 -11.02 5.47
CA THR A 46 15.03 -11.65 4.14
C THR A 46 15.89 -10.89 3.16
N ALA A 47 15.96 -9.56 3.28
CA ALA A 47 16.67 -8.68 2.36
C ALA A 47 17.82 -7.89 3.02
N GLY A 48 17.95 -7.91 4.35
CA GLY A 48 19.03 -7.21 5.06
C GLY A 48 18.97 -5.69 4.91
N ILE A 49 17.78 -5.13 4.62
CA ILE A 49 17.62 -3.73 4.25
C ILE A 49 17.65 -2.78 5.44
N ALA A 50 18.12 -1.55 5.22
CA ALA A 50 18.04 -0.48 6.22
C ALA A 50 16.57 -0.09 6.46
N VAL A 51 16.22 0.22 7.71
CA VAL A 51 14.85 0.62 8.07
C VAL A 51 14.85 1.91 8.87
N THR A 52 13.75 2.65 8.79
CA THR A 52 13.58 3.91 9.52
C THR A 52 12.13 4.14 9.94
N GLU A 53 11.96 4.90 11.01
CA GLU A 53 10.65 5.43 11.43
C GLU A 53 10.46 6.89 10.97
N ARG A 54 11.49 7.50 10.38
CA ARG A 54 11.44 8.90 9.91
C ARG A 54 11.04 8.96 8.44
N THR A 55 9.89 9.58 8.14
CA THR A 55 9.41 9.74 6.76
C THR A 55 10.47 10.34 5.84
N VAL A 56 11.16 11.40 6.26
CA VAL A 56 12.19 12.07 5.45
C VAL A 56 13.43 11.23 5.13
N ALA A 57 13.64 10.13 5.85
CA ALA A 57 14.81 9.27 5.67
C ALA A 57 14.49 8.00 4.87
N ALA A 58 13.21 7.74 4.56
CA ALA A 58 12.79 6.57 3.81
C ALA A 58 12.96 6.80 2.30
N THR A 59 13.38 5.79 1.56
CA THR A 59 13.26 5.78 0.09
C THR A 59 12.00 5.04 -0.35
N ILE A 60 11.56 4.05 0.43
CA ILE A 60 10.31 3.32 0.22
C ILE A 60 9.47 3.35 1.49
N ILE A 61 8.19 3.69 1.35
CA ILE A 61 7.21 3.72 2.45
C ILE A 61 6.08 2.75 2.12
N GLN A 62 6.04 1.60 2.80
CA GLN A 62 4.90 0.70 2.73
C GLN A 62 3.85 1.08 3.79
N THR A 63 2.63 1.38 3.36
CA THR A 63 1.59 1.90 4.25
C THR A 63 0.28 1.13 4.17
N ARG A 64 -0.44 1.08 5.29
CA ARG A 64 -1.84 0.71 5.36
C ARG A 64 -2.66 1.84 5.99
N HIS A 65 -3.63 2.34 5.22
CA HIS A 65 -4.65 3.35 5.60
C HIS A 65 -4.18 4.79 5.84
N ARG A 66 -2.89 5.13 5.76
CA ARG A 66 -2.42 6.52 5.97
C ARG A 66 -1.42 6.97 4.92
N ILE A 67 -1.46 8.26 4.61
CA ILE A 67 -0.36 8.99 3.99
C ILE A 67 0.35 9.75 5.13
N PRO A 68 1.69 9.74 5.19
CA PRO A 68 2.42 10.57 6.16
C PRO A 68 2.05 12.06 6.02
N GLU A 69 1.99 12.78 7.14
CA GLU A 69 1.74 14.23 7.13
C GLU A 69 2.96 15.02 6.66
N THR A 70 4.16 14.51 6.92
CA THR A 70 5.39 15.03 6.33
C THR A 70 5.31 14.88 4.82
N ALA A 71 5.52 15.99 4.11
CA ALA A 71 5.53 16.02 2.65
C ALA A 71 6.54 15.01 2.08
N LEU A 72 6.11 14.28 1.06
CA LEU A 72 6.96 13.34 0.34
C LEU A 72 7.85 14.08 -0.66
N SER A 73 9.01 13.51 -0.97
CA SER A 73 9.89 14.01 -2.03
C SER A 73 9.83 13.12 -3.28
N GLU A 74 10.36 13.63 -4.40
CA GLU A 74 10.35 12.95 -5.71
C GLU A 74 11.11 11.61 -5.73
N HIS A 75 12.03 11.39 -4.78
CA HIS A 75 12.82 10.17 -4.69
C HIS A 75 12.15 9.08 -3.83
N GLN A 76 10.98 9.35 -3.26
CA GLN A 76 10.28 8.41 -2.40
C GLN A 76 9.20 7.65 -3.15
N ILE A 77 9.12 6.35 -2.92
CA ILE A 77 8.04 5.50 -3.41
C ILE A 77 7.11 5.14 -2.25
N ILE A 78 5.82 5.41 -2.40
CA ILE A 78 4.79 4.97 -1.45
C ILE A 78 4.02 3.77 -1.99
N VAL A 79 3.94 2.70 -1.18
CA VAL A 79 3.26 1.45 -1.53
C VAL A 79 2.05 1.26 -0.64
N TYR A 80 0.86 1.33 -1.21
CA TYR A 80 -0.40 1.18 -0.48
C TYR A 80 -0.84 -0.29 -0.38
N GLN A 81 -1.20 -0.73 0.82
CA GLN A 81 -1.93 -1.97 1.02
C GLN A 81 -3.43 -1.75 0.75
N VAL A 82 -3.94 -2.37 -0.32
CA VAL A 82 -5.32 -2.19 -0.79
C VAL A 82 -6.12 -3.48 -0.56
N PRO A 83 -7.06 -3.52 0.42
CA PRO A 83 -7.86 -4.72 0.67
C PRO A 83 -8.95 -4.96 -0.38
N VAL A 84 -9.54 -3.88 -0.90
CA VAL A 84 -10.56 -3.91 -1.96
C VAL A 84 -10.11 -2.93 -3.04
N PRO A 85 -9.65 -3.41 -4.21
CA PRO A 85 -9.13 -2.54 -5.26
C PRO A 85 -10.22 -1.95 -6.17
N GLU A 86 -11.42 -2.53 -6.16
CA GLU A 86 -12.52 -2.17 -7.04
C GLU A 86 -13.43 -1.11 -6.37
N PRO A 87 -13.34 0.18 -6.75
CA PRO A 87 -14.14 1.26 -6.15
C PRO A 87 -15.66 1.08 -6.37
N LEU A 88 -16.07 0.40 -7.43
CA LEU A 88 -17.47 0.14 -7.75
C LEU A 88 -18.05 -1.07 -7.00
N GLN A 89 -17.25 -1.85 -6.28
CA GLN A 89 -17.67 -3.15 -5.71
C GLN A 89 -18.94 -3.06 -4.84
N ARG A 90 -19.14 -1.93 -4.14
CA ARG A 90 -20.34 -1.71 -3.31
C ARG A 90 -21.60 -1.33 -4.10
N LEU A 91 -21.44 -0.94 -5.36
CA LEU A 91 -22.52 -0.56 -6.28
C LEU A 91 -22.83 -1.70 -7.24
N GLU A 92 -21.78 -2.30 -7.78
CA GLU A 92 -21.84 -3.47 -8.66
C GLU A 92 -20.81 -4.50 -8.16
N PRO A 93 -21.25 -5.58 -7.48
CA PRO A 93 -20.33 -6.56 -6.90
C PRO A 93 -19.72 -7.52 -7.95
N ARG A 94 -20.23 -7.57 -9.17
CA ARG A 94 -19.73 -8.44 -10.23
C ARG A 94 -18.54 -7.80 -10.94
N GLU A 95 -17.39 -8.45 -10.80
CA GLU A 95 -16.14 -8.00 -11.43
C GLU A 95 -16.26 -7.89 -12.96
N THR A 96 -17.05 -8.77 -13.62
CA THR A 96 -17.28 -8.71 -15.06
C THR A 96 -17.99 -7.43 -15.48
N GLU A 97 -18.93 -6.95 -14.66
CA GLU A 97 -19.68 -5.72 -14.94
C GLU A 97 -18.86 -4.49 -14.56
N SER A 98 -18.20 -4.48 -13.39
CA SER A 98 -17.34 -3.36 -12.99
C SER A 98 -16.18 -3.15 -13.97
N ARG A 99 -15.59 -4.24 -14.50
CA ARG A 99 -14.61 -4.20 -15.58
C ARG A 99 -15.16 -3.56 -16.86
N ARG A 100 -16.38 -3.91 -17.27
CA ARG A 100 -17.05 -3.31 -18.44
C ARG A 100 -17.33 -1.82 -18.20
N MET A 101 -17.79 -1.45 -17.01
CA MET A 101 -18.03 -0.06 -16.64
C MET A 101 -16.74 0.76 -16.71
N HIS A 102 -15.63 0.26 -16.13
CA HIS A 102 -14.31 0.88 -16.26
C HIS A 102 -13.86 1.04 -17.72
N ALA A 103 -14.05 0.00 -18.54
CA ALA A 103 -13.68 0.03 -19.96
C ALA A 103 -14.45 1.06 -20.79
N LEU A 104 -15.68 1.39 -20.38
CA LEU A 104 -16.55 2.36 -21.04
C LEU A 104 -16.57 3.73 -20.35
N ALA A 105 -15.78 3.91 -19.28
CA ALA A 105 -15.83 5.07 -18.38
C ALA A 105 -17.24 5.37 -17.84
N ASP A 106 -18.04 4.32 -17.62
CA ASP A 106 -19.40 4.41 -17.12
C ASP A 106 -19.42 4.50 -15.58
N TYR A 107 -19.20 5.70 -15.05
CA TYR A 107 -19.18 5.98 -13.61
C TYR A 107 -20.45 6.66 -13.10
N GLY A 108 -21.54 6.66 -13.89
CA GLY A 108 -22.79 7.33 -13.53
C GLY A 108 -23.36 6.86 -12.18
N LEU A 109 -23.24 5.56 -11.87
CA LEU A 109 -23.67 4.99 -10.58
C LEU A 109 -22.95 5.61 -9.38
N MET A 110 -21.70 6.08 -9.54
CA MET A 110 -21.01 6.77 -8.45
C MET A 110 -21.65 8.13 -8.15
N HIS A 111 -22.08 8.88 -9.16
CA HIS A 111 -22.69 10.21 -8.97
C HIS A 111 -24.06 10.15 -8.29
N VAL A 112 -24.82 9.07 -8.48
CA VAL A 112 -26.14 8.89 -7.85
C VAL A 112 -26.03 8.53 -6.36
N LYS A 113 -24.89 7.96 -5.95
CA LYS A 113 -24.66 7.50 -4.58
C LYS A 113 -24.19 8.60 -3.63
N LEU A 114 -23.61 9.69 -4.15
CA LEU A 114 -22.94 10.74 -3.38
C LEU A 114 -23.88 11.49 -2.44
#